data_AF-A0A6V8CTU3-F1
#
_entry.id   AF-A0A6V8CTU3-F1
#
_cell.length_a   1.000
_cell.length_b   1.000
_cell.length_c   1.000
_cell.angle_alpha   90.00
_cell.angle_beta   90.00
_cell.angle_gamma   90.00
#
_symmetry.space_group_name_H-M   'P 1'
#
loop_
_entity.id
_entity.type
_entity.pdbx_description
1 polymer ?
#
loop_
_entity_poly.entity_id
_entity_poly.type
_entity_poly.pdbx_seq_one_letter_code
_entity_poly.pdbx_strand_id
1 'polypeptide(L)'
;PLSDGRSIPGGYRQVLSRPGGGWVAADRGDHLHVFRPNGRGIRRLRVGPMRALVGWLDREHLLMLDLDGALRCVRLHGEHAQRRIEDRRWMWCSSLERGRLLLLDVEGALHEGVPNPFGWDELERISDGDIEPYRAVRCMDGWWTMNLEGRVRHALEENHLGFGDDIVDYISSDGAGSILTATKEGLLRWSIAPGISGIRAAGRRTQEEEERRRLDWLQRSTMFESAQQAEDEGLWSRALELYRALGRDEDVRRILGLQEGSD
;
A
#
# COMPACT_ATOMS: atom_id res chain seq x y z
N PRO A 1 5.47 -29.53 -10.36
CA PRO A 1 6.37 -29.61 -9.19
C PRO A 1 6.11 -28.46 -8.20
N LEU A 2 5.29 -28.74 -7.17
CA LEU A 2 5.09 -27.88 -6.00
C LEU A 2 6.33 -28.03 -5.09
N SER A 3 7.27 -27.09 -5.26
CA SER A 3 8.43 -26.74 -4.41
C SER A 3 9.17 -27.80 -3.60
N ASP A 4 10.51 -27.77 -3.69
CA ASP A 4 11.49 -28.08 -2.62
C ASP A 4 11.29 -27.27 -1.31
N GLY A 5 10.09 -26.72 -1.09
CA GLY A 5 9.73 -25.88 0.03
C GLY A 5 9.51 -26.76 1.24
N ARG A 6 10.51 -26.80 2.13
CA ARG A 6 10.32 -27.27 3.51
C ARG A 6 9.15 -26.49 4.09
N SER A 7 8.01 -27.15 4.29
CA SER A 7 6.88 -26.58 5.00
C SER A 7 7.38 -26.09 6.36
N ILE A 8 7.00 -24.87 6.74
CA ILE A 8 7.31 -24.35 8.07
C ILE A 8 6.19 -24.81 8.99
N PRO A 9 6.48 -25.66 10.00
CA PRO A 9 5.46 -26.09 10.96
C PRO A 9 4.83 -24.88 11.63
N GLY A 10 3.50 -24.79 11.55
CA GLY A 10 2.77 -23.63 12.06
C GLY A 10 2.83 -22.38 11.18
N GLY A 11 3.39 -22.41 9.97
CA GLY A 11 3.33 -21.27 9.03
C GLY A 11 4.01 -19.98 9.51
N TYR A 12 3.63 -18.87 8.89
CA TYR A 12 4.17 -17.54 9.19
C TYR A 12 3.22 -16.72 10.06
N ARG A 13 3.77 -15.99 11.03
CA ARG A 13 3.01 -15.08 11.90
C ARG A 13 2.75 -13.74 11.22
N GLN A 14 3.72 -13.24 10.48
CA GLN A 14 3.65 -11.94 9.84
C GLN A 14 4.52 -11.92 8.58
N VAL A 15 4.11 -11.12 7.60
CA VAL A 15 4.81 -10.93 6.33
C VAL A 15 4.93 -9.43 6.06
N LEU A 16 6.09 -9.00 5.59
CA LEU A 16 6.33 -7.65 5.08
C LEU A 16 6.88 -7.73 3.66
N SER A 17 6.45 -6.80 2.81
CA SER A 17 7.10 -6.55 1.52
C SER A 17 8.50 -5.98 1.76
N ARG A 18 9.45 -6.34 0.90
CA ARG A 18 10.82 -5.82 0.95
C ARG A 18 10.94 -4.59 0.07
N PRO A 19 11.64 -3.53 0.52
CA PRO A 19 12.05 -2.46 -0.36
C PRO A 19 12.88 -3.01 -1.53
N GLY A 20 12.48 -2.71 -2.76
CA GLY A 20 13.11 -3.28 -3.97
C GLY A 20 12.60 -4.66 -4.39
N GLY A 21 11.61 -5.22 -3.71
CA GLY A 21 10.87 -6.41 -4.16
C GLY A 21 11.13 -7.69 -3.38
N GLY A 22 10.11 -8.55 -3.35
CA GLY A 22 10.09 -9.77 -2.54
C GLY A 22 9.49 -9.53 -1.15
N TRP A 23 9.70 -10.51 -0.27
CA TRP A 23 8.99 -10.58 1.01
C TRP A 23 9.91 -11.07 2.11
N VAL A 24 9.68 -10.63 3.33
CA VAL A 24 10.21 -11.26 4.55
C VAL A 24 9.03 -11.80 5.33
N ALA A 25 9.12 -13.06 5.73
CA ALA A 25 8.12 -13.70 6.57
C ALA A 25 8.75 -14.19 7.87
N ALA A 26 8.09 -13.87 8.97
CA ALA A 26 8.42 -14.36 10.28
C ALA A 26 7.74 -15.71 10.52
N ASP A 27 8.51 -16.75 10.86
CA ASP A 27 7.89 -18.00 11.32
C ASP A 27 7.35 -17.87 12.75
N ARG A 28 6.68 -18.91 13.24
CA ARG A 28 6.16 -18.94 14.62
C ARG A 28 7.24 -19.22 15.67
N GLY A 29 8.46 -19.52 15.27
CA GLY A 29 9.62 -19.69 16.14
C GLY A 29 10.53 -18.45 16.10
N ASP A 30 11.82 -18.70 15.85
CA ASP A 30 12.90 -17.70 15.97
C ASP A 30 13.48 -17.23 14.62
N HIS A 31 12.81 -17.52 13.49
CA HIS A 31 13.42 -17.24 12.18
C HIS A 31 12.65 -16.26 11.30
N LEU A 32 13.44 -15.50 10.54
CA LEU A 32 12.98 -14.76 9.38
C LEU A 32 13.35 -15.52 8.11
N HIS A 33 12.40 -15.59 7.20
CA HIS A 33 12.53 -16.20 5.89
C HIS A 33 12.45 -15.11 4.83
N VAL A 34 13.46 -15.02 3.98
CA VAL A 34 13.58 -14.01 2.94
C VAL A 34 13.22 -14.65 1.61
N PHE A 35 12.29 -14.03 0.88
CA PHE A 35 11.77 -14.51 -0.40
C PHE A 35 12.05 -13.51 -1.52
N ARG A 36 12.14 -14.05 -2.75
CA ARG A 36 12.07 -13.30 -4.01
C ARG A 36 10.63 -12.83 -4.27
N PRO A 37 10.40 -11.89 -5.20
CA PRO A 37 9.06 -11.49 -5.63
C PRO A 37 8.16 -12.67 -6.01
N ASN A 38 8.72 -13.69 -6.67
CA ASN A 38 8.03 -14.90 -7.09
C ASN A 38 7.82 -15.94 -5.97
N GLY A 39 8.07 -15.60 -4.71
CA GLY A 39 7.89 -16.50 -3.57
C GLY A 39 8.98 -17.54 -3.36
N ARG A 40 10.04 -17.58 -4.20
CA ARG A 40 11.17 -18.49 -3.97
C ARG A 40 12.04 -18.03 -2.79
N GLY A 41 12.27 -18.91 -1.83
CA GLY A 41 13.16 -18.66 -0.70
C GLY A 41 14.60 -18.33 -1.13
N ILE A 42 15.20 -17.37 -0.44
CA ILE A 42 16.57 -16.89 -0.64
C ILE A 42 17.44 -17.25 0.56
N ARG A 43 16.95 -16.95 1.76
CA ARG A 43 17.74 -17.01 3.00
C ARG A 43 16.82 -17.24 4.19
N ARG A 44 17.33 -17.95 5.20
CA ARG A 44 16.72 -18.08 6.52
C ARG A 44 17.70 -17.54 7.57
N LEU A 45 17.21 -16.71 8.48
CA LEU A 45 18.00 -16.06 9.53
C LEU A 45 17.38 -16.36 10.88
N ARG A 46 18.19 -16.71 11.87
CA ARG A 46 17.74 -16.89 13.25
C ARG A 46 17.90 -15.57 13.99
N VAL A 47 16.78 -14.88 14.23
CA VAL A 47 16.73 -13.56 14.89
C VAL A 47 16.29 -13.65 16.35
N GLY A 48 15.89 -14.85 16.80
CA GLY A 48 15.37 -15.07 18.15
C GLY A 48 13.87 -14.84 18.26
N PRO A 49 13.31 -14.98 19.47
CA PRO A 49 11.88 -14.87 19.70
C PRO A 49 11.37 -13.46 19.42
N MET A 50 10.36 -13.37 18.55
CA MET A 50 9.85 -12.08 18.08
C MET A 50 8.37 -11.89 18.40
N ARG A 51 8.02 -10.70 18.86
CA ARG A 51 6.63 -10.25 19.04
C ARG A 51 6.04 -9.75 17.73
N ALA A 52 6.74 -8.86 17.03
CA ALA A 52 6.25 -8.25 15.78
C ALA A 52 7.39 -7.85 14.82
N LEU A 53 7.13 -7.97 13.52
CA LEU A 53 7.83 -7.21 12.48
C LEU A 53 7.26 -5.80 12.45
N VAL A 54 8.12 -4.80 12.51
CA VAL A 54 7.71 -3.39 12.64
C VAL A 54 7.72 -2.70 11.29
N GLY A 55 8.83 -2.78 10.55
CA GLY A 55 8.94 -2.15 9.24
C GLY A 55 10.38 -1.91 8.82
N TRP A 56 10.56 -1.42 7.60
CA TRP A 56 11.88 -1.20 7.00
C TRP A 56 12.32 0.25 7.16
N LEU A 57 13.51 0.46 7.71
CA LEU A 57 14.15 1.77 7.70
C LEU A 57 14.68 2.09 6.30
N ASP A 58 15.28 1.09 5.66
CA ASP A 58 15.84 1.18 4.31
C ASP A 58 15.86 -0.22 3.67
N ARG A 59 16.67 -0.42 2.61
CA ARG A 59 16.76 -1.70 1.89
C ARG A 59 17.45 -2.82 2.67
N GLU A 60 18.18 -2.50 3.73
CA GLU A 60 19.02 -3.42 4.50
C GLU A 60 18.55 -3.61 5.94
N HIS A 61 17.96 -2.58 6.53
CA HIS A 61 17.62 -2.51 7.94
C HIS A 61 16.11 -2.71 8.17
N LEU A 62 15.80 -3.80 8.86
CA LEU A 62 14.45 -4.18 9.27
C LEU A 62 14.30 -4.00 10.78
N LEU A 63 13.25 -3.32 11.22
CA LEU A 63 12.87 -3.22 12.62
C LEU A 63 11.97 -4.39 13.03
N MET A 64 12.23 -4.89 14.24
CA MET A 64 11.39 -5.87 14.92
C MET A 64 11.30 -5.57 16.41
N LEU A 65 10.17 -5.93 17.02
CA LEU A 65 9.99 -5.95 18.46
C LEU A 65 10.14 -7.40 18.94
N ASP A 66 11.08 -7.65 19.85
CA ASP A 66 11.28 -8.98 20.42
C ASP A 66 10.28 -9.30 21.55
N LEU A 67 10.30 -10.54 22.07
CA LEU A 67 9.42 -10.93 23.18
C LEU A 67 9.76 -10.28 24.53
N ASP A 68 10.98 -9.75 24.70
CA ASP A 68 11.42 -9.04 25.90
C ASP A 68 11.04 -7.55 25.87
N GLY A 69 10.42 -7.08 24.78
CA GLY A 69 10.04 -5.70 24.57
C GLY A 69 11.18 -4.81 24.05
N ALA A 70 12.29 -5.38 23.59
CA ALA A 70 13.35 -4.59 22.97
C ALA A 70 13.07 -4.38 21.48
N LEU A 71 13.10 -3.12 21.05
CA LEU A 71 13.10 -2.77 19.64
C LEU A 71 14.49 -3.03 19.06
N ARG A 72 14.57 -3.84 18.00
CA ARG A 72 15.81 -4.26 17.36
C ARG A 72 15.84 -3.87 15.90
N CYS A 73 17.00 -3.41 15.45
CA CYS A 73 17.35 -3.28 14.04
C CYS A 73 18.13 -4.51 13.59
N VAL A 74 17.59 -5.20 12.59
CA VAL A 74 18.16 -6.39 11.96
C VAL A 74 18.70 -6.00 10.59
N ARG A 75 20.01 -6.19 10.37
CA ARG A 75 20.62 -6.07 9.05
C ARG A 75 20.50 -7.41 8.33
N LEU A 76 19.81 -7.39 7.18
CA LEU A 76 19.52 -8.61 6.41
C LEU A 76 20.52 -8.87 5.26
N HIS A 77 21.24 -7.84 4.82
CA HIS A 77 22.30 -7.95 3.83
C HIS A 77 23.69 -8.16 4.46
N GLY A 78 24.59 -8.82 3.73
CA GLY A 78 25.94 -9.15 4.23
C GLY A 78 25.92 -10.12 5.41
N GLU A 79 26.87 -9.91 6.34
CA GLU A 79 26.88 -10.58 7.64
C GLU A 79 25.70 -10.10 8.48
N HIS A 80 24.85 -11.05 8.89
CA HIS A 80 23.70 -10.76 9.73
C HIS A 80 24.18 -10.17 11.06
N ALA A 81 23.74 -8.95 11.33
CA ALA A 81 23.91 -8.29 12.60
C ALA A 81 22.55 -7.85 13.13
N GLN A 82 22.44 -7.80 14.44
CA GLN A 82 21.27 -7.33 15.15
C GLN A 82 21.72 -6.39 16.25
N ARG A 83 21.02 -5.26 16.38
CA ARG A 83 21.29 -4.24 17.38
C ARG A 83 20.00 -3.85 18.07
N ARG A 84 20.08 -3.60 19.37
CA ARG A 84 19.02 -2.97 20.16
C ARG A 84 19.01 -1.46 19.90
N ILE A 85 17.86 -0.90 19.57
CA ILE A 85 17.69 0.54 19.32
C ILE A 85 17.94 1.35 20.61
N GLU A 86 17.43 0.87 21.74
CA GLU A 86 17.59 1.52 23.04
C GLU A 86 17.36 0.53 24.20
N ASP A 87 17.70 0.95 25.43
CA ASP A 87 17.52 0.11 26.62
C ASP A 87 16.13 0.09 27.26
N ARG A 88 15.21 0.96 26.83
CA ARG A 88 13.81 0.90 27.27
C ARG A 88 13.15 -0.39 26.79
N ARG A 89 12.18 -0.87 27.57
CA ARG A 89 11.28 -1.97 27.20
C ARG A 89 9.94 -1.41 26.76
N TRP A 90 9.46 -1.93 25.65
CA TRP A 90 8.19 -1.57 25.03
C TRP A 90 7.21 -2.72 25.17
N MET A 91 6.01 -2.42 25.65
CA MET A 91 4.90 -3.38 25.71
C MET A 91 4.31 -3.62 24.33
N TRP A 92 4.27 -2.57 23.52
CA TRP A 92 3.70 -2.61 22.18
C TRP A 92 4.35 -1.55 21.28
N CYS A 93 4.32 -1.79 19.97
CA CYS A 93 4.66 -0.79 18.97
C CYS A 93 3.79 -0.95 17.72
N SER A 94 3.53 0.15 17.01
CA SER A 94 2.87 0.13 15.71
C SER A 94 3.77 -0.47 14.62
N SER A 95 3.20 -0.68 13.43
CA SER A 95 4.01 -0.76 12.21
C SER A 95 4.73 0.58 11.98
N LEU A 96 5.83 0.56 11.23
CA LEU A 96 6.52 1.77 10.78
C LEU A 96 5.68 2.49 9.71
N GLU A 97 5.02 3.57 10.11
CA GLU A 97 4.19 4.38 9.24
C GLU A 97 4.95 5.66 8.88
N ARG A 98 5.44 5.72 7.63
CA ARG A 98 6.19 6.88 7.10
C ARG A 98 7.35 7.34 7.98
N GLY A 99 8.13 6.36 8.45
CA GLY A 99 9.30 6.62 9.28
C GLY A 99 8.98 6.94 10.74
N ARG A 100 7.72 6.85 11.16
CA ARG A 100 7.31 7.09 12.55
C ARG A 100 6.70 5.84 13.18
N LEU A 101 6.89 5.72 14.49
CA LEU A 101 6.32 4.67 15.33
C LEU A 101 5.49 5.29 16.44
N LEU A 102 4.40 4.61 16.80
CA LEU A 102 3.73 4.77 18.08
C LEU A 102 4.14 3.62 18.99
N LEU A 103 4.55 3.94 20.21
CA LEU A 103 5.11 2.99 21.17
C LEU A 103 4.38 3.11 22.51
N LEU A 104 4.17 1.98 23.18
CA LEU A 104 3.63 1.92 24.54
C LEU A 104 4.69 1.34 25.46
N ASP A 105 5.12 2.08 26.47
CA ASP A 105 6.10 1.59 27.46
C ASP A 105 5.45 0.69 28.53
N VAL A 106 6.26 0.23 29.49
CA VAL A 106 5.80 -0.67 30.57
C VAL A 106 5.03 0.08 31.65
N GLU A 107 5.17 1.40 31.72
CA GLU A 107 4.45 2.30 32.59
C GLU A 107 3.08 2.72 32.01
N GLY A 108 2.80 2.37 30.76
CA GLY A 108 1.55 2.68 30.06
C GLY A 108 1.55 4.00 29.30
N ALA A 109 2.68 4.71 29.24
CA ALA A 109 2.79 5.96 28.50
C ALA A 109 3.00 5.71 27.00
N LEU A 110 2.41 6.59 26.19
CA LEU A 110 2.58 6.58 24.74
C LEU A 110 3.71 7.50 24.30
N HIS A 111 4.49 7.02 23.33
CA HIS A 111 5.59 7.76 22.73
C HIS A 111 5.47 7.73 21.21
N GLU A 112 5.77 8.84 20.56
CA GLU A 112 6.02 8.90 19.12
C GLU A 112 7.53 8.95 18.87
N GLY A 113 8.02 8.13 17.95
CA GLY A 113 9.45 8.09 17.65
C GLY A 113 9.77 7.95 16.16
N VAL A 114 10.90 8.53 15.75
CA VAL A 114 11.53 8.37 14.44
C VAL A 114 12.79 7.53 14.64
N PRO A 115 12.75 6.22 14.34
CA PRO A 115 13.89 5.34 14.58
C PRO A 115 14.94 5.46 13.47
N ASN A 116 16.21 5.26 13.84
CA ASN A 116 17.33 5.03 12.92
C ASN A 116 18.04 3.71 13.29
N PRO A 117 19.00 3.19 12.50
CA PRO A 117 19.64 1.90 12.79
C PRO A 117 20.48 1.84 14.09
N PHE A 118 20.68 2.98 14.76
CA PHE A 118 21.54 3.15 15.93
C PHE A 118 20.80 3.69 17.15
N GLY A 119 19.52 4.08 17.03
CA GLY A 119 18.79 4.78 18.08
C GLY A 119 17.56 5.49 17.53
N TRP A 120 17.33 6.70 18.03
CA TRP A 120 16.22 7.57 17.65
C TRP A 120 16.75 8.88 17.08
N ASP A 121 16.17 9.32 15.97
CA ASP A 121 16.31 10.72 15.52
C ASP A 121 15.41 11.62 16.38
N GLU A 122 14.19 11.15 16.67
CA GLU A 122 13.21 11.80 17.54
C GLU A 122 12.56 10.74 18.43
N LEU A 123 12.33 11.05 19.71
CA LEU A 123 11.51 10.25 20.62
C LEU A 123 10.84 11.18 21.63
N GLU A 124 9.52 11.29 21.55
CA GLU A 124 8.71 12.18 22.37
C GLU A 124 7.60 11.41 23.08
N ARG A 125 7.40 11.70 24.36
CA ARG A 125 6.26 11.19 25.14
C ARG A 125 5.04 12.06 24.82
N ILE A 126 3.96 11.44 24.36
CA ILE A 126 2.78 12.15 23.84
C ILE A 126 1.52 11.96 24.71
N SER A 127 1.48 10.94 25.57
CA SER A 127 0.37 10.74 26.53
C SER A 127 0.83 9.91 27.73
N ASP A 128 0.24 10.18 28.90
CA ASP A 128 0.56 9.54 30.18
C ASP A 128 -0.24 8.26 30.47
N GLY A 129 -1.06 7.81 29.51
CA GLY A 129 -1.64 6.47 29.53
C GLY A 129 -3.14 6.44 29.85
N ASP A 130 -3.94 6.33 28.78
CA ASP A 130 -5.38 6.00 28.80
C ASP A 130 -5.77 5.12 27.60
N ILE A 131 -4.77 4.68 26.82
CA ILE A 131 -4.95 4.02 25.53
C ILE A 131 -4.10 2.76 25.52
N GLU A 132 -4.76 1.62 25.36
CA GLU A 132 -4.12 0.34 25.10
C GLU A 132 -4.28 -0.01 23.61
N PRO A 133 -3.33 0.41 22.76
CA PRO A 133 -3.42 0.14 21.33
C PRO A 133 -3.19 -1.35 21.05
N TYR A 134 -4.08 -1.94 20.25
CA TYR A 134 -3.84 -3.21 19.58
C TYR A 134 -3.22 -3.01 18.20
N ARG A 135 -3.69 -1.97 17.49
CA ARG A 135 -3.18 -1.53 16.19
C ARG A 135 -3.18 0.00 16.13
N ALA A 136 -2.29 0.58 15.34
CA ALA A 136 -2.37 2.00 15.01
C ALA A 136 -2.04 2.25 13.54
N VAL A 137 -2.60 3.33 13.01
CA VAL A 137 -2.31 3.86 11.67
C VAL A 137 -2.07 5.36 11.79
N ARG A 138 -1.21 5.91 10.95
CA ARG A 138 -0.93 7.36 10.95
C ARG A 138 -1.61 8.03 9.78
N CYS A 139 -2.34 9.11 10.03
CA CYS A 139 -2.92 10.05 9.06
C CYS A 139 -2.20 11.40 9.13
N MET A 140 -2.60 12.39 8.32
CA MET A 140 -2.03 13.75 8.37
C MET A 140 -2.25 14.45 9.71
N ASP A 141 -3.34 14.11 10.40
CA ASP A 141 -3.76 14.69 11.67
C ASP A 141 -3.12 14.00 12.87
N GLY A 142 -2.50 12.83 12.67
CA GLY A 142 -1.78 12.13 13.72
C GLY A 142 -2.04 10.64 13.74
N TRP A 143 -1.93 10.05 14.93
CA TRP A 143 -2.11 8.62 15.15
C TRP A 143 -3.56 8.28 15.47
N TRP A 144 -4.07 7.29 14.78
CA TRP A 144 -5.34 6.63 15.07
C TRP A 144 -5.06 5.25 15.63
N THR A 145 -5.63 4.95 16.79
CA THR A 145 -5.43 3.69 17.50
C THR A 145 -6.71 2.88 17.51
N MET A 146 -6.57 1.55 17.47
CA MET A 146 -7.65 0.58 17.61
C MET A 146 -7.30 -0.32 18.79
N ASN A 147 -8.19 -0.43 19.78
CA ASN A 147 -7.99 -1.33 20.92
C ASN A 147 -8.38 -2.78 20.58
N LEU A 148 -8.23 -3.70 21.54
CA LEU A 148 -8.60 -5.12 21.36
C LEU A 148 -10.10 -5.34 21.12
N GLU A 149 -10.94 -4.44 21.61
CA GLU A 149 -12.39 -4.44 21.37
C GLU A 149 -12.75 -3.90 19.99
N GLY A 150 -11.78 -3.41 19.21
CA GLY A 150 -12.00 -2.85 17.88
C GLY A 150 -12.51 -1.41 17.86
N ARG A 151 -12.47 -0.69 19.00
CA ARG A 151 -12.82 0.73 19.07
C ARG A 151 -11.67 1.57 18.54
N VAL A 152 -11.97 2.46 17.60
CA VAL A 152 -11.00 3.37 16.98
C VAL A 152 -11.08 4.75 17.62
N ARG A 153 -9.93 5.33 18.00
CA ARG A 153 -9.83 6.67 18.57
C ARG A 153 -8.55 7.38 18.13
N HIS A 154 -8.57 8.70 18.10
CA HIS A 154 -7.33 9.47 17.92
C HIS A 154 -6.44 9.32 19.17
N ALA A 155 -5.11 9.29 18.99
CA ALA A 155 -4.18 9.04 20.09
C ALA A 155 -4.04 10.23 21.05
N LEU A 156 -4.23 11.45 20.55
CA LEU A 156 -4.04 12.70 21.30
C LEU A 156 -5.34 13.46 21.56
N GLU A 157 -6.37 13.20 20.76
CA GLU A 157 -7.63 13.94 20.83
C GLU A 157 -8.73 12.97 21.22
N GLU A 158 -9.70 13.41 22.02
CA GLU A 158 -10.91 12.64 22.32
C GLU A 158 -11.86 12.49 21.11
N ASN A 159 -11.41 12.92 19.93
CA ASN A 159 -12.16 12.78 18.70
C ASN A 159 -12.37 11.31 18.35
N HIS A 160 -13.58 10.84 18.64
CA HIS A 160 -14.14 9.69 17.97
C HIS A 160 -14.45 10.11 16.54
N LEU A 161 -13.74 9.56 15.57
CA LEU A 161 -14.24 9.58 14.19
C LEU A 161 -15.71 9.13 14.22
N GLY A 162 -16.53 9.66 13.32
CA GLY A 162 -17.92 9.26 13.11
C GLY A 162 -18.13 7.79 12.71
N PHE A 163 -17.20 6.90 13.08
CA PHE A 163 -17.41 5.46 13.24
C PHE A 163 -18.46 5.15 14.32
N GLY A 164 -18.81 6.07 15.21
CA GLY A 164 -19.77 5.81 16.29
C GLY A 164 -19.23 4.81 17.32
N ASP A 165 -20.11 4.10 18.03
CA ASP A 165 -19.77 2.96 18.90
C ASP A 165 -19.35 1.70 18.10
N ASP A 166 -19.12 1.83 16.80
CA ASP A 166 -18.87 0.68 15.95
C ASP A 166 -17.49 0.08 16.20
N ILE A 167 -17.50 -1.25 16.33
CA ILE A 167 -16.34 -2.10 16.53
C ILE A 167 -15.84 -2.58 15.17
N VAL A 168 -14.53 -2.49 14.94
CA VAL A 168 -13.89 -2.96 13.72
C VAL A 168 -12.77 -3.95 14.02
N ASP A 169 -12.50 -4.85 13.08
CA ASP A 169 -11.48 -5.90 13.22
C ASP A 169 -10.16 -5.54 12.53
N TYR A 170 -10.19 -4.55 11.64
CA TYR A 170 -9.04 -4.10 10.88
C TYR A 170 -9.11 -2.61 10.61
N ILE A 171 -7.95 -1.97 10.63
CA ILE A 171 -7.74 -0.58 10.25
C ILE A 171 -6.48 -0.47 9.38
N SER A 172 -6.56 0.36 8.35
CA SER A 172 -5.46 0.76 7.47
C SER A 172 -5.61 2.22 7.06
N SER A 173 -4.51 2.87 6.72
CA SER A 173 -4.51 4.24 6.23
C SER A 173 -3.62 4.39 5.01
N ASP A 174 -3.97 5.34 4.15
CA ASP A 174 -3.05 5.86 3.12
C ASP A 174 -2.05 6.88 3.66
N GLY A 175 -2.25 7.23 4.93
CA GLY A 175 -1.69 8.27 5.76
C GLY A 175 -1.95 9.71 5.36
N ALA A 176 -2.56 9.98 4.21
CA ALA A 176 -2.91 11.35 3.85
C ALA A 176 -4.10 11.75 4.72
N GLY A 177 -5.25 11.16 4.47
CA GLY A 177 -6.42 11.37 5.32
C GLY A 177 -7.54 10.48 4.90
N SER A 178 -7.21 9.24 4.53
CA SER A 178 -8.18 8.17 4.45
C SER A 178 -7.85 7.06 5.41
N ILE A 179 -8.91 6.54 6.00
CA ILE A 179 -8.87 5.38 6.85
C ILE A 179 -9.84 4.37 6.27
N LEU A 180 -9.36 3.16 6.03
CA LEU A 180 -10.16 2.00 5.71
C LEU A 180 -10.33 1.18 6.98
N THR A 181 -11.58 0.89 7.34
CA THR A 181 -11.89 -0.08 8.39
C THR A 181 -12.67 -1.26 7.83
N ALA A 182 -12.50 -2.42 8.46
CA ALA A 182 -13.20 -3.64 8.08
C ALA A 182 -13.71 -4.39 9.32
N THR A 183 -14.86 -5.04 9.20
CA THR A 183 -15.38 -5.99 10.19
C THR A 183 -15.27 -7.44 9.66
N LYS A 184 -15.30 -8.42 10.56
CA LYS A 184 -15.31 -9.85 10.23
C LYS A 184 -16.50 -10.28 9.38
N GLU A 185 -17.63 -9.56 9.45
CA GLU A 185 -18.83 -9.80 8.65
C GLU A 185 -18.68 -9.29 7.21
N GLY A 186 -17.53 -8.67 6.87
CA GLY A 186 -17.22 -8.20 5.53
C GLY A 186 -17.64 -6.76 5.26
N LEU A 187 -18.07 -6.01 6.27
CA LEU A 187 -18.35 -4.58 6.10
C LEU A 187 -17.04 -3.81 5.96
N LEU A 188 -16.85 -3.16 4.80
CA LEU A 188 -15.74 -2.24 4.55
C LEU A 188 -16.24 -0.81 4.61
N ARG A 189 -15.55 0.05 5.36
CA ARG A 189 -15.84 1.48 5.43
C ARG A 189 -14.62 2.31 5.08
N TRP A 190 -14.83 3.29 4.22
CA TRP A 190 -13.81 4.23 3.83
C TRP A 190 -14.17 5.62 4.37
N SER A 191 -13.41 6.07 5.34
CA SER A 191 -13.52 7.42 5.91
C SER A 191 -12.49 8.34 5.25
N ILE A 192 -12.90 9.55 4.87
CA ILE A 192 -12.05 10.55 4.20
C ILE A 192 -12.15 11.87 4.94
N ALA A 193 -11.00 12.48 5.24
CA ALA A 193 -10.95 13.83 5.79
C ALA A 193 -11.65 14.83 4.86
N PRO A 194 -12.52 15.72 5.38
CA PRO A 194 -13.32 16.65 4.56
C PRO A 194 -12.49 17.45 3.55
N GLY A 195 -11.29 17.91 3.92
CA GLY A 195 -10.40 18.69 3.05
C GLY A 195 -9.81 17.92 1.86
N ILE A 196 -9.73 16.59 1.93
CA ILE A 196 -9.18 15.73 0.86
C ILE A 196 -10.27 15.28 -0.12
N SER A 197 -11.53 15.25 0.34
CA SER A 197 -12.66 14.77 -0.44
C SER A 197 -12.84 15.55 -1.76
N GLY A 198 -12.71 16.88 -1.72
CA GLY A 198 -12.82 17.75 -2.89
C GLY A 198 -11.70 17.53 -3.90
N ILE A 199 -10.45 17.43 -3.43
CA ILE A 199 -9.27 17.19 -4.29
C ILE A 199 -9.39 15.84 -5.01
N ARG A 200 -9.85 14.79 -4.31
CA ARG A 200 -10.05 13.47 -4.91
C ARG A 200 -11.21 13.38 -5.87
N ALA A 201 -12.30 14.09 -5.60
CA ALA A 201 -13.42 14.16 -6.52
C ALA A 201 -12.99 14.86 -7.84
N ALA A 202 -12.21 15.94 -7.74
CA ALA A 202 -11.63 16.60 -8.91
C ALA A 202 -10.67 15.68 -9.66
N GLY A 203 -9.72 15.04 -8.96
CA GLY A 203 -8.76 14.12 -9.58
C GLY A 203 -9.42 12.93 -10.28
N ARG A 204 -10.47 12.33 -9.69
CA ARG A 204 -11.24 11.26 -10.36
C ARG A 204 -11.89 11.73 -11.64
N ARG A 205 -12.50 12.93 -11.65
CA ARG A 205 -13.08 13.49 -12.88
C ARG A 205 -12.03 13.70 -13.95
N THR A 206 -10.86 14.24 -13.60
CA THR A 206 -9.76 14.40 -14.54
C THR A 206 -9.30 13.06 -15.12
N GLN A 207 -9.15 12.04 -14.27
CA GLN A 207 -8.75 10.70 -14.72
C GLN A 207 -9.81 10.03 -15.60
N GLU A 208 -11.09 10.19 -15.28
CA GLU A 208 -12.21 9.73 -16.11
C GLU A 208 -12.22 10.43 -17.47
N GLU A 209 -11.96 11.74 -17.52
CA GLU A 209 -11.84 12.51 -18.76
C GLU A 209 -10.62 12.05 -19.60
N GLU A 210 -9.47 11.82 -18.95
CA GLU A 210 -8.26 11.32 -19.61
C GLU A 210 -8.46 9.92 -20.19
N GLU A 211 -9.02 8.98 -19.42
CA GLU A 211 -9.33 7.64 -19.92
C GLU A 211 -10.38 7.68 -21.03
N ARG A 212 -11.39 8.54 -20.93
CA ARG A 212 -12.38 8.72 -22.01
C ARG A 212 -11.73 9.25 -23.29
N ARG A 213 -10.82 10.23 -23.19
CA ARG A 213 -10.03 10.73 -24.34
C ARG A 213 -9.13 9.65 -24.92
N ARG A 214 -8.50 8.84 -24.07
CA ARG A 214 -7.66 7.72 -24.49
C ARG A 214 -8.46 6.65 -25.24
N LEU A 215 -9.64 6.28 -24.74
CA LEU A 215 -10.53 5.33 -25.39
C LEU A 215 -11.06 5.86 -26.71
N ASP A 216 -11.44 7.13 -26.77
CA ASP A 216 -11.86 7.79 -28.02
C ASP A 216 -10.73 7.82 -29.04
N TRP A 217 -9.52 8.19 -28.63
CA TRP A 217 -8.33 8.12 -29.48
C TRP A 217 -8.07 6.71 -30.01
N LEU A 218 -8.15 5.69 -29.14
CA LEU A 218 -7.93 4.30 -29.52
C LEU A 218 -8.98 3.83 -30.53
N GLN A 219 -10.26 4.13 -30.29
CA GLN A 219 -11.36 3.82 -31.21
C GLN A 219 -11.18 4.50 -32.56
N ARG A 220 -10.81 5.79 -32.57
CA ARG A 220 -10.55 6.54 -33.80
C ARG A 220 -9.33 6.01 -34.55
N SER A 221 -8.29 5.58 -33.86
CA SER A 221 -7.11 4.93 -34.47
C SER A 221 -7.48 3.60 -35.14
N THR A 222 -8.20 2.73 -34.43
CA THR A 222 -8.64 1.45 -34.99
C THR A 222 -9.60 1.64 -36.17
N MET A 223 -10.50 2.63 -36.08
CA MET A 223 -11.40 2.98 -37.17
C MET A 223 -10.64 3.50 -38.40
N PHE A 224 -9.56 4.27 -38.18
CA PHE A 224 -8.70 4.75 -39.25
C PHE A 224 -7.91 3.62 -39.93
N GLU A 225 -7.31 2.72 -39.14
CA GLU A 225 -6.64 1.52 -39.67
C GLU A 225 -7.62 0.65 -40.48
N SER A 226 -8.84 0.49 -40.00
CA SER A 226 -9.90 -0.24 -40.72
C SER A 226 -10.30 0.47 -42.02
N ALA A 227 -10.27 1.81 -42.06
CA ALA A 227 -10.54 2.58 -43.26
C ALA A 227 -9.42 2.42 -44.31
N GLN A 228 -8.16 2.45 -43.88
CA GLN A 228 -7.00 2.19 -44.75
C GLN A 228 -7.03 0.75 -45.30
N GLN A 229 -7.33 -0.23 -44.45
CA GLN A 229 -7.45 -1.61 -44.92
C GLN A 229 -8.58 -1.80 -45.93
N ALA A 230 -9.76 -1.20 -45.68
CA ALA A 230 -10.87 -1.24 -46.64
C ALA A 230 -10.51 -0.55 -47.97
N GLU A 231 -9.68 0.49 -47.92
CA GLU A 231 -9.14 1.17 -49.10
C GLU A 231 -8.18 0.27 -49.89
N ASP A 232 -7.22 -0.36 -49.20
CA ASP A 232 -6.25 -1.29 -49.79
C ASP A 232 -6.93 -2.52 -50.43
N GLU A 233 -8.05 -2.97 -49.83
CA GLU A 233 -8.88 -4.08 -50.33
C GLU A 233 -9.86 -3.65 -51.44
N GLY A 234 -9.93 -2.36 -51.80
CA GLY A 234 -10.81 -1.82 -52.84
C GLY A 234 -12.29 -1.72 -52.44
N LEU A 235 -12.61 -1.81 -51.14
CA LEU A 235 -13.96 -1.67 -50.59
C LEU A 235 -14.31 -0.18 -50.38
N TRP A 236 -14.40 0.57 -51.48
CA TRP A 236 -14.50 2.03 -51.49
C TRP A 236 -15.66 2.61 -50.67
N SER A 237 -16.84 1.99 -50.72
CA SER A 237 -18.01 2.43 -49.96
C SER A 237 -17.79 2.36 -48.44
N ARG A 238 -17.13 1.29 -47.98
CA ARG A 238 -16.80 1.08 -46.56
C ARG A 238 -15.69 2.02 -46.10
N ALA A 239 -14.66 2.24 -46.92
CA ALA A 239 -13.61 3.21 -46.63
C ALA A 239 -14.20 4.64 -46.49
N LEU A 240 -15.07 5.04 -47.42
CA LEU A 240 -15.77 6.34 -47.40
C LEU A 240 -16.62 6.55 -46.14
N GLU A 241 -17.37 5.53 -45.72
CA GLU A 241 -18.17 5.59 -44.50
C GLU A 241 -17.29 5.81 -43.26
N LEU A 242 -16.20 5.05 -43.14
CA LEU A 242 -15.28 5.14 -42.01
C LEU A 242 -14.53 6.49 -41.98
N TYR A 243 -14.06 6.99 -43.12
CA TYR A 243 -13.40 8.31 -43.18
C TYR A 243 -14.37 9.46 -42.88
N ARG A 244 -15.64 9.38 -43.32
CA ARG A 244 -16.68 10.35 -42.95
C ARG A 244 -17.00 10.30 -41.46
N ALA A 245 -17.12 9.11 -40.87
CA ALA A 245 -17.32 8.95 -39.44
C ALA A 245 -16.15 9.53 -38.62
N LEU A 246 -14.93 9.50 -39.16
CA LEU A 246 -13.76 10.14 -38.58
C LEU A 246 -13.67 11.66 -38.84
N GLY A 247 -14.49 12.22 -39.73
CA GLY A 247 -14.43 13.63 -40.13
C GLY A 247 -13.21 13.98 -41.00
N ARG A 248 -12.67 13.00 -41.75
CA ARG A 248 -11.50 13.18 -42.62
C ARG A 248 -11.92 13.54 -44.05
N ASP A 249 -12.40 14.77 -44.23
CA ASP A 249 -12.98 15.23 -45.49
C ASP A 249 -11.99 15.29 -46.67
N GLU A 250 -10.69 15.36 -46.39
CA GLU A 250 -9.64 15.32 -47.42
C GLU A 250 -9.49 13.91 -48.00
N ASP A 251 -9.49 12.87 -47.17
CA ASP A 251 -9.42 11.47 -47.61
C ASP A 251 -10.70 11.04 -48.34
N VAL A 252 -11.85 11.53 -47.87
CA VAL A 252 -13.14 11.34 -48.56
C VAL A 252 -13.08 11.93 -49.98
N ARG A 253 -12.57 13.15 -50.14
CA ARG A 253 -12.40 13.79 -51.46
C ARG A 253 -11.40 13.03 -52.34
N ARG A 254 -10.30 12.56 -51.76
CA ARG A 254 -9.28 11.77 -52.46
C ARG A 254 -9.85 10.48 -53.05
N ILE A 255 -10.62 9.72 -52.26
CA ILE A 255 -11.23 8.47 -52.72
C ILE A 255 -12.28 8.71 -53.80
N LEU A 256 -13.13 9.73 -53.63
CA LEU A 256 -14.14 10.08 -54.65
C LEU A 256 -13.47 10.47 -55.99
N GLY A 257 -12.38 11.24 -55.95
CA GLY A 257 -11.61 11.59 -57.15
C GLY A 257 -10.90 10.42 -57.82
N LEU A 258 -10.50 9.39 -57.05
CA LEU A 258 -9.95 8.14 -57.60
C LEU A 258 -11.03 7.28 -58.27
N GLN A 259 -12.28 7.31 -57.76
CA GLN A 259 -13.42 6.64 -58.38
C GLN A 259 -13.82 7.30 -59.70
N GLU A 260 -13.88 8.64 -59.77
CA GLU A 260 -14.25 9.38 -60.98
C GLU A 260 -13.20 9.30 -62.09
N GLY A 261 -11.95 8.95 -61.77
CA GLY A 261 -10.86 8.77 -62.73
C GLY A 261 -10.64 7.32 -63.20
N SER A 262 -11.41 6.35 -62.72
CA SER A 262 -11.28 4.93 -63.10
C SER A 262 -12.39 4.42 -64.05
N ASP A 263 -13.29 5.30 -64.51
CA ASP A 263 -14.23 5.07 -65.61
C ASP A 263 -13.62 5.53 -66.96
#